data_AF-A0A4R1B6T6-F1
#
_entry.id   AF-A0A4R1B6T6-F1
#
_cell.length_a   1.000
_cell.length_b   1.000
_cell.length_c   1.000
_cell.angle_alpha   90.00
_cell.angle_beta   90.00
_cell.angle_gamma   90.00
#
_symmetry.space_group_name_H-M   'P 1'
#
loop_
_entity.id
_entity.type
_entity.pdbx_description
1 polymer ?
#
loop_
_entity_poly.entity_id
_entity_poly.type
_entity_poly.pdbx_seq_one_letter_code
_entity_poly.pdbx_strand_id
1 'polypeptide(L)'
;MSEEAEKDVTADDWAAAMAEQESVEQTPGGAEDDWAAAMAEQASAEAKPAPEPQKAQIFQNLSADGHPAAANNLDLILDIPVQLTVELGRTKIAIRNLLQLAQGSVVELDGLAGEPMDVLVNGCLIAQGEVVVVNDKFGIRLTDIISPAERLRRINR
;
A
#
# COMPACT_ATOMS: atom_id res chain seq x y z
N MET A 1 21.17 -44.54 35.72
CA MET A 1 22.64 -44.42 35.70
C MET A 1 22.96 -43.88 34.32
N SER A 2 23.19 -42.57 34.14
CA SER A 2 24.05 -41.70 34.95
C SER A 2 23.57 -40.24 34.87
N GLU A 3 23.79 -39.51 35.96
CA GLU A 3 23.63 -38.06 36.15
C GLU A 3 24.25 -37.15 35.08
N GLU A 4 23.72 -35.92 34.98
CA GLU A 4 24.44 -34.64 35.20
C GLU A 4 23.39 -33.50 35.10
N ALA A 5 22.80 -33.03 36.23
CA ALA A 5 23.27 -32.01 37.17
C ALA A 5 23.13 -30.56 36.64
N GLU A 6 21.92 -30.00 36.76
CA GLU A 6 21.62 -28.58 36.51
C GLU A 6 21.73 -27.81 37.85
N LYS A 7 22.55 -26.75 37.85
CA LYS A 7 23.07 -26.06 39.03
C LYS A 7 22.20 -24.84 39.36
N ASP A 8 21.33 -24.96 40.35
CA ASP A 8 20.58 -23.83 40.93
C ASP A 8 21.52 -22.86 41.65
N VAL A 9 21.50 -21.58 41.26
CA VAL A 9 22.20 -20.49 41.97
C VAL A 9 21.33 -20.07 43.15
N THR A 10 21.76 -20.35 44.38
CA THR A 10 21.03 -20.03 45.60
C THR A 10 21.27 -18.58 46.05
N ALA A 11 20.29 -18.02 46.76
CA ALA A 11 20.25 -16.62 47.20
C ALA A 11 21.41 -16.18 48.12
N ASP A 12 22.19 -17.13 48.66
CA ASP A 12 23.34 -16.84 49.53
C ASP A 12 24.56 -16.27 48.78
N ASP A 13 24.71 -16.54 47.48
CA ASP A 13 25.82 -16.00 46.67
C ASP A 13 25.67 -14.50 46.38
N TRP A 14 24.43 -14.00 46.37
CA TRP A 14 24.12 -12.58 46.15
C TRP A 14 24.28 -11.73 47.42
N ALA A 15 24.12 -12.34 48.59
CA ALA A 15 24.27 -11.64 49.87
C ALA A 15 25.73 -11.32 50.21
N ALA A 16 26.68 -12.17 49.79
CA ALA A 16 28.10 -11.97 50.04
C ALA A 16 28.71 -10.80 49.23
N ALA A 17 28.26 -10.58 47.99
CA ALA A 17 28.77 -9.52 47.13
C ALA A 17 28.39 -8.10 47.61
N MET A 18 27.25 -7.95 48.28
CA MET A 18 26.80 -6.65 48.82
C MET A 18 27.53 -6.28 50.12
N ALA A 19 27.97 -7.28 50.90
CA ALA A 19 28.66 -7.05 52.17
C ALA A 19 30.11 -6.55 52.00
N GLU A 20 30.74 -6.73 50.83
CA GLU A 20 32.09 -6.23 50.56
C GLU A 20 32.14 -4.74 50.17
N GLN A 21 31.01 -4.07 49.93
CA GLN A 21 30.99 -2.63 49.60
C GLN A 21 30.88 -1.69 50.81
N GLU A 22 30.59 -2.19 52.01
CA GLU A 22 30.56 -1.35 53.24
C GLU A 22 31.91 -1.28 53.98
N SER A 23 32.93 -1.91 53.42
CA SER A 23 34.33 -1.89 53.85
C SER A 23 35.22 -0.74 53.36
N VAL A 24 35.55 0.27 54.17
CA VAL A 24 36.70 1.21 54.03
C VAL A 24 36.33 2.65 53.67
N GLU A 25 36.04 3.41 54.72
CA GLU A 25 36.21 4.86 54.80
C GLU A 25 37.37 5.17 55.75
N GLN A 26 38.44 5.83 55.27
CA GLN A 26 39.21 6.85 56.00
C GLN A 26 40.33 7.48 55.16
N THR A 27 40.23 8.80 55.00
CA THR A 27 41.18 9.79 54.41
C THR A 27 42.47 9.95 55.25
N PRO A 28 43.59 10.54 54.75
CA PRO A 28 43.66 12.02 54.61
C PRO A 28 44.52 12.57 53.44
N GLY A 29 44.10 13.73 52.91
CA GLY A 29 44.98 14.85 52.54
C GLY A 29 45.63 14.86 51.15
N GLY A 30 45.20 15.79 50.28
CA GLY A 30 46.03 16.28 49.16
C GLY A 30 45.42 16.28 47.75
N ALA A 31 44.10 16.11 47.59
CA ALA A 31 43.46 16.02 46.25
C ALA A 31 42.57 17.22 45.89
N GLU A 32 42.60 18.31 46.65
CA GLU A 32 41.74 19.49 46.41
C GLU A 32 42.43 20.57 45.55
N ASP A 33 43.76 20.61 45.49
CA ASP A 33 44.51 21.65 44.75
C ASP A 33 44.80 21.28 43.27
N ASP A 34 44.93 19.99 42.93
CA ASP A 34 45.18 19.55 41.54
C ASP A 34 43.94 19.65 40.64
N TRP A 35 42.74 19.60 41.24
CA TRP A 35 41.47 19.77 40.52
C TRP A 35 41.14 21.24 40.26
N ALA A 36 41.56 22.14 41.14
CA ALA A 36 41.32 23.57 41.01
C ALA A 36 42.14 24.19 39.85
N ALA A 37 43.37 23.72 39.64
CA ALA A 37 44.23 24.18 38.55
C ALA A 37 43.71 23.79 37.15
N ALA A 38 43.17 22.58 36.99
CA ALA A 38 42.61 22.11 35.71
C ALA A 38 41.36 22.90 35.27
N MET A 39 40.53 23.32 36.23
CA MET A 39 39.31 24.11 35.95
C MET A 39 39.60 25.56 35.57
N ALA A 40 40.68 26.15 36.09
CA ALA A 40 41.07 27.52 35.75
C ALA A 40 41.54 27.67 34.29
N GLU A 41 42.08 26.59 33.70
CA GLU A 41 42.55 26.58 32.31
C GLU A 41 41.41 26.43 31.29
N GLN A 42 40.30 25.77 31.67
CA GLN A 42 39.09 25.69 30.83
C GLN A 42 38.25 26.99 30.84
N ALA A 43 38.33 27.80 31.90
CA ALA A 43 37.52 29.01 32.04
C ALA A 43 37.95 30.17 31.12
N SER A 44 39.17 30.13 30.56
CA SER A 44 39.73 31.22 29.75
C SER A 44 39.71 30.98 28.23
N ALA A 45 39.29 29.80 27.75
CA ALA A 45 39.45 29.41 26.34
C ALA A 45 38.16 29.34 25.50
N GLU A 46 36.95 29.36 26.07
CA GLU A 46 35.71 29.17 25.27
C GLU A 46 34.61 30.20 25.56
N ALA A 47 34.94 31.49 25.35
CA ALA A 47 33.94 32.51 25.06
C ALA A 47 33.50 32.41 23.57
N LYS A 48 32.60 31.47 23.27
CA LYS A 48 31.80 31.48 22.02
C LYS A 48 30.49 30.70 22.22
N PRO A 49 29.31 31.25 21.88
CA PRO A 49 28.03 30.62 22.20
C PRO A 49 27.80 29.40 21.31
N ALA A 50 27.66 28.22 21.91
CA ALA A 50 27.26 26.99 21.24
C ALA A 50 25.72 26.84 21.27
N PRO A 51 25.09 26.40 20.17
CA PRO A 51 23.64 26.26 20.07
C PRO A 51 23.14 25.05 20.85
N GLU A 52 21.94 25.17 21.41
CA GLU A 52 21.28 24.13 22.22
C GLU A 52 21.08 22.81 21.44
N PRO A 53 21.20 21.64 22.09
CA PRO A 53 20.93 20.35 21.47
C PRO A 53 19.42 20.20 21.22
N GLN A 54 18.98 20.52 20.01
CA GLN A 54 17.64 20.21 19.55
C GLN A 54 17.48 18.69 19.47
N LYS A 55 16.72 18.11 20.41
CA LYS A 55 16.21 16.74 20.33
C LYS A 55 15.58 16.56 18.95
N ALA A 56 16.20 15.77 18.10
CA ALA A 56 15.74 15.52 16.75
C ALA A 56 14.31 14.95 16.82
N GLN A 57 13.35 15.72 16.30
CA GLN A 57 11.93 15.36 16.23
C GLN A 57 11.66 14.30 15.14
N ILE A 58 12.48 13.24 15.09
CA ILE A 58 12.42 12.22 14.04
C ILE A 58 11.20 11.31 14.24
N PHE A 59 10.61 11.27 15.45
CA PHE A 59 9.49 10.39 15.79
C PHE A 59 8.11 11.08 15.85
N GLN A 60 7.96 12.33 15.39
CA GLN A 60 6.66 13.02 15.44
C GLN A 60 5.73 12.71 14.25
N ASN A 61 6.12 11.88 13.28
CA ASN A 61 5.32 11.66 12.07
C ASN A 61 4.68 10.26 11.95
N LEU A 62 4.36 9.62 13.08
CA LEU A 62 3.57 8.37 13.11
C LEU A 62 2.25 8.55 13.86
N SER A 63 1.65 9.73 13.80
CA SER A 63 0.20 9.89 14.05
C SER A 63 -0.55 9.28 12.87
N ALA A 64 -0.68 7.95 12.91
CA ALA A 64 -1.59 7.20 12.08
C ALA A 64 -3.01 7.41 12.62
N ASP A 65 -3.71 8.42 12.10
CA ASP A 65 -5.16 8.43 11.99
C ASP A 65 -5.58 9.32 10.82
N GLY A 66 -5.98 8.67 9.70
CA GLY A 66 -6.77 9.29 8.64
C GLY A 66 -6.20 9.34 7.20
N HIS A 67 -5.78 8.19 6.63
CA HIS A 67 -5.55 7.87 5.20
C HIS A 67 -5.66 8.97 4.11
N PRO A 68 -4.63 9.05 3.24
CA PRO A 68 -4.90 8.92 1.79
C PRO A 68 -3.98 7.92 1.06
N ALA A 69 -3.38 6.95 1.76
CA ALA A 69 -2.60 5.89 1.09
C ALA A 69 -3.49 4.96 0.21
N ALA A 70 -4.80 4.89 0.49
CA ALA A 70 -5.74 4.11 -0.33
C ALA A 70 -6.14 4.82 -1.63
N ALA A 71 -6.13 6.17 -1.67
CA ALA A 71 -6.46 6.93 -2.87
C ALA A 71 -5.39 6.76 -3.95
N ASN A 72 -4.11 6.85 -3.57
CA ASN A 72 -2.99 6.68 -4.51
C ASN A 72 -2.90 5.27 -5.12
N ASN A 73 -3.39 4.23 -4.41
CA ASN A 73 -3.43 2.86 -4.95
C ASN A 73 -4.60 2.64 -5.92
N LEU A 74 -5.69 3.39 -5.77
CA LEU A 74 -6.81 3.34 -6.72
C LEU A 74 -6.41 3.98 -8.05
N ASP A 75 -5.65 5.07 -8.02
CA ASP A 75 -5.17 5.75 -9.23
C ASP A 75 -4.35 4.82 -10.13
N LEU A 76 -3.55 3.91 -9.54
CA LEU A 76 -2.81 2.89 -10.29
C LEU A 76 -3.70 1.84 -10.98
N ILE A 77 -4.90 1.58 -10.44
CA ILE A 77 -5.86 0.60 -11.00
C ILE A 77 -6.69 1.23 -12.12
N LEU A 78 -6.89 2.55 -12.11
CA LEU A 78 -7.68 3.26 -13.12
C LEU A 78 -7.08 3.16 -14.53
N ASP A 79 -5.77 2.96 -14.64
CA ASP A 79 -5.04 2.90 -15.92
C ASP A 79 -5.00 1.50 -16.56
N ILE A 80 -5.69 0.52 -15.98
CA ILE A 80 -5.73 -0.84 -16.51
C ILE A 80 -6.56 -0.85 -17.82
N PRO A 81 -6.00 -1.29 -18.96
CA PRO A 81 -6.74 -1.36 -20.21
C PRO A 81 -7.82 -2.46 -20.12
N VAL A 82 -9.02 -2.13 -20.57
CA VAL A 82 -10.17 -3.05 -20.58
C VAL A 82 -10.69 -3.22 -22.01
N GLN A 83 -11.02 -4.46 -22.37
CA GLN A 83 -11.64 -4.74 -23.66
C GLN A 83 -13.14 -4.43 -23.61
N LEU A 84 -13.54 -3.49 -24.45
CA LEU A 84 -14.93 -3.14 -24.69
C LEU A 84 -15.38 -3.78 -26.00
N THR A 85 -16.44 -4.59 -25.93
CA THR A 85 -17.02 -5.30 -27.06
C THR A 85 -18.37 -4.69 -27.37
N VAL A 86 -18.65 -4.46 -28.64
CA VAL A 86 -19.95 -3.92 -29.07
C VAL A 86 -20.55 -4.92 -30.02
N GLU A 87 -21.77 -5.32 -29.73
CA GLU A 87 -22.45 -6.36 -30.46
C GLU A 87 -23.58 -5.76 -31.29
N LEU A 88 -23.56 -6.05 -32.60
CA LEU A 88 -24.69 -5.73 -33.49
C LEU A 88 -25.91 -6.56 -33.15
N GLY A 89 -25.69 -7.81 -32.73
CA GLY A 89 -26.74 -8.72 -32.32
C GLY A 89 -26.18 -10.13 -32.14
N ARG A 90 -26.99 -10.99 -31.52
CA ARG A 90 -26.73 -12.41 -31.34
C ARG A 90 -27.75 -13.20 -32.15
N THR A 91 -27.46 -14.46 -32.42
CA THR A 91 -28.47 -15.42 -32.90
C THR A 91 -28.05 -16.82 -32.51
N LYS A 92 -29.01 -17.75 -32.47
CA LYS A 92 -28.77 -19.18 -32.24
C LYS A 92 -29.10 -19.95 -33.51
N ILE A 93 -28.09 -20.61 -34.07
CA ILE A 93 -28.26 -21.47 -35.23
C ILE A 93 -27.88 -22.92 -34.90
N ALA A 94 -28.51 -23.88 -35.58
CA ALA A 94 -28.15 -25.28 -35.44
C ALA A 94 -26.73 -25.53 -35.98
N ILE A 95 -25.99 -26.46 -35.37
CA ILE A 95 -24.61 -26.82 -35.79
C ILE A 95 -24.58 -27.21 -37.28
N ARG A 96 -25.61 -27.89 -37.79
CA ARG A 96 -25.75 -28.22 -39.21
C ARG A 96 -25.67 -26.98 -40.10
N ASN A 97 -26.38 -25.91 -39.73
CA ASN A 97 -26.43 -24.68 -40.52
C ASN A 97 -25.11 -23.91 -40.42
N LEU A 98 -24.48 -23.90 -39.24
CA LEU A 98 -23.15 -23.29 -39.04
C LEU A 98 -22.10 -23.92 -39.97
N LEU A 99 -22.08 -25.24 -40.09
CA LEU A 99 -21.16 -25.97 -40.98
C LEU A 99 -21.43 -25.77 -42.48
N GLN A 100 -22.63 -25.29 -42.84
CA GLN A 100 -23.02 -25.00 -44.22
C GLN A 100 -22.74 -23.56 -44.64
N LEU A 101 -22.33 -22.69 -43.70
CA LEU A 101 -22.03 -21.29 -44.02
C LEU A 101 -20.83 -21.22 -44.98
N ALA A 102 -21.00 -20.43 -46.03
CA ALA A 102 -19.99 -20.16 -47.03
C ALA A 102 -19.85 -18.64 -47.24
N GLN A 103 -18.85 -18.25 -48.03
CA GLN A 103 -18.72 -16.86 -48.43
C GLN A 103 -20.01 -16.39 -49.13
N GLY A 104 -20.59 -15.30 -48.64
CA GLY A 104 -21.86 -14.77 -49.15
C GLY A 104 -23.12 -15.26 -48.43
N SER A 105 -23.00 -16.18 -47.47
CA SER A 105 -24.13 -16.51 -46.59
C SER A 105 -24.51 -15.31 -45.72
N VAL A 106 -25.81 -15.01 -45.64
CA VAL A 106 -26.38 -13.97 -44.78
C VAL A 106 -27.02 -14.65 -43.56
N VAL A 107 -26.68 -14.18 -42.37
CA VAL A 107 -27.22 -14.68 -41.10
C VAL A 107 -28.04 -13.58 -40.45
N GLU A 108 -29.29 -13.88 -40.14
CA GLU A 108 -30.19 -12.98 -39.43
C GLU A 108 -29.81 -12.93 -37.94
N LEU A 109 -29.80 -11.74 -37.37
CA LEU A 109 -29.52 -11.50 -35.94
C LEU A 109 -30.81 -11.14 -35.21
N ASP A 110 -30.84 -11.37 -33.91
CA ASP A 110 -32.02 -11.15 -33.05
C ASP A 110 -32.33 -9.65 -32.84
N GLY A 111 -31.35 -8.75 -33.10
CA GLY A 111 -31.51 -7.30 -32.92
C GLY A 111 -32.29 -6.63 -34.05
N LEU A 112 -33.22 -5.74 -33.72
CA LEU A 112 -33.97 -5.00 -34.73
C LEU A 112 -33.14 -3.84 -35.30
N ALA A 113 -33.33 -3.57 -36.59
CA ALA A 113 -32.67 -2.44 -37.23
C ALA A 113 -33.12 -1.12 -36.59
N GLY A 114 -32.15 -0.33 -36.11
CA GLY A 114 -32.38 0.96 -35.46
C GLY A 114 -32.49 0.90 -33.94
N GLU A 115 -32.45 -0.28 -33.33
CA GLU A 115 -32.28 -0.39 -31.87
C GLU A 115 -30.83 -0.06 -31.47
N PRO A 116 -30.63 0.51 -30.27
CA PRO A 116 -29.29 0.74 -29.76
C PRO A 116 -28.58 -0.62 -29.55
N MET A 117 -27.30 -0.66 -29.91
CA MET A 117 -26.43 -1.83 -29.77
C MET A 117 -25.98 -1.99 -28.33
N ASP A 118 -25.78 -3.25 -27.96
CA ASP A 118 -25.26 -3.61 -26.65
C ASP A 118 -23.75 -3.39 -26.57
N VAL A 119 -23.32 -2.73 -25.50
CA VAL A 119 -21.91 -2.50 -25.17
C VAL A 119 -21.55 -3.30 -23.94
N LEU A 120 -20.62 -4.22 -24.12
CA LEU A 120 -20.20 -5.17 -23.12
C LEU A 120 -18.74 -4.93 -22.71
N VAL A 121 -18.45 -5.23 -21.46
CA VAL A 121 -17.11 -5.32 -20.90
C VAL A 121 -16.99 -6.65 -20.20
N ASN A 122 -15.96 -7.44 -20.53
CA ASN A 122 -15.78 -8.81 -20.03
C ASN A 122 -17.03 -9.69 -20.17
N GLY A 123 -17.84 -9.47 -21.23
CA GLY A 123 -19.08 -10.20 -21.47
C GLY A 123 -20.28 -9.75 -20.65
N CYS A 124 -20.15 -8.71 -19.81
CA CYS A 124 -21.26 -8.09 -19.10
C CYS A 124 -21.74 -6.83 -19.82
N LEU A 125 -23.06 -6.70 -20.02
CA LEU A 125 -23.69 -5.48 -20.53
C LEU A 125 -23.44 -4.32 -19.56
N ILE A 126 -22.89 -3.22 -20.07
CA ILE A 126 -22.61 -2.01 -19.29
C ILE A 126 -23.33 -0.78 -19.83
N ALA A 127 -23.61 -0.74 -21.13
CA ALA A 127 -24.20 0.40 -21.81
C ALA A 127 -24.96 -0.05 -23.05
N GLN A 128 -25.77 0.85 -23.58
CA GLN A 128 -26.36 0.76 -24.89
C GLN A 128 -25.96 2.00 -25.69
N GLY A 129 -25.83 1.86 -27.00
CA GLY A 129 -25.44 2.97 -27.85
C GLY A 129 -25.71 2.75 -29.32
N GLU A 130 -25.74 3.84 -30.07
CA GLU A 130 -25.97 3.83 -31.51
C GLU A 130 -24.66 4.01 -32.27
N VAL A 131 -24.57 3.40 -33.46
CA VAL A 131 -23.41 3.55 -34.34
C VAL A 131 -23.40 4.94 -34.95
N VAL A 132 -22.26 5.59 -34.84
CA VAL A 132 -21.97 6.85 -35.52
C VAL A 132 -20.71 6.68 -36.36
N VAL A 133 -20.57 7.46 -37.43
CA VAL A 133 -19.33 7.51 -38.21
C VAL A 133 -18.61 8.79 -37.84
N VAL A 134 -17.35 8.68 -37.41
CA VAL A 134 -16.48 9.82 -37.07
C VAL A 134 -15.17 9.64 -37.81
N ASN A 135 -14.82 10.60 -38.68
CA ASN A 135 -13.58 10.57 -39.47
C ASN A 135 -13.37 9.25 -40.22
N ASP A 136 -14.40 8.79 -40.95
CA ASP A 136 -14.43 7.51 -41.69
C ASP A 136 -14.22 6.25 -40.84
N LYS A 137 -14.32 6.38 -39.51
CA LYS A 137 -14.26 5.26 -38.57
C LYS A 137 -15.62 5.07 -37.92
N PHE A 138 -15.93 3.82 -37.61
CA PHE A 138 -17.07 3.49 -36.76
C PHE A 138 -16.78 3.96 -35.32
N GLY A 139 -17.73 4.67 -34.75
CA GLY A 139 -17.79 5.05 -33.35
C GLY A 139 -19.16 4.71 -32.78
N ILE A 140 -19.30 4.82 -31.46
CA ILE A 140 -20.55 4.51 -30.78
C ILE A 140 -20.88 5.65 -29.83
N ARG A 141 -22.10 6.16 -29.96
CA ARG A 141 -22.65 7.15 -29.04
C ARG A 141 -23.48 6.41 -27.99
N LEU A 142 -23.05 6.49 -26.75
CA LEU A 142 -23.73 5.86 -25.62
C LEU A 142 -25.06 6.58 -25.38
N THR A 143 -26.16 5.85 -25.43
CA THR A 143 -27.52 6.34 -25.17
C THR A 143 -27.92 6.11 -23.72
N ASP A 144 -27.57 4.95 -23.16
CA ASP A 144 -27.82 4.59 -21.77
C ASP A 144 -26.58 3.88 -21.19
N ILE A 145 -26.29 4.13 -19.91
CA ILE A 145 -25.13 3.53 -19.24
C ILE A 145 -25.34 3.41 -17.73
N ILE A 146 -24.91 2.27 -17.18
CA ILE A 146 -24.98 2.00 -15.75
C ILE A 146 -24.05 2.93 -14.95
N SER A 147 -24.30 3.07 -13.64
CA SER A 147 -23.51 3.92 -12.76
C SER A 147 -22.04 3.46 -12.67
N PRO A 148 -21.08 4.37 -12.43
CA PRO A 148 -19.66 4.02 -12.30
C PRO A 148 -19.37 2.94 -11.24
N ALA A 149 -20.08 3.00 -10.10
CA ALA A 149 -19.94 2.01 -9.03
C ALA A 149 -20.37 0.60 -9.48
N GLU A 150 -21.41 0.49 -10.30
CA GLU A 150 -21.85 -0.80 -10.85
C GLU A 150 -20.88 -1.30 -11.93
N ARG A 151 -20.28 -0.42 -12.74
CA ARG A 151 -19.25 -0.81 -13.72
C ARG A 151 -18.05 -1.48 -13.05
N LEU A 152 -17.54 -0.89 -11.97
CA LEU A 152 -16.41 -1.45 -11.23
C LEU A 152 -16.74 -2.84 -10.66
N ARG A 153 -17.98 -3.04 -10.19
CA ARG A 153 -18.46 -4.35 -9.73
C ARG A 153 -18.54 -5.38 -10.86
N ARG A 154 -18.94 -4.97 -12.07
CA ARG A 154 -19.03 -5.85 -13.25
C ARG A 154 -17.67 -6.23 -13.82
N ILE A 155 -16.65 -5.39 -13.64
CA ILE A 155 -15.28 -5.69 -14.07
C ILE A 155 -14.60 -6.71 -13.14
N ASN A 156 -14.91 -6.66 -11.84
CA ASN A 156 -14.29 -7.53 -10.82
C ASN A 156 -14.96 -8.91 -10.65
N ARG A 157 -15.96 -9.26 -11.45
CA ARG A 157 -16.64 -10.56 -11.40
C ARG A 157 -16.19 -11.44 -12.55
#